data_AF-A0A7C2YIY1-F1
#
_entry.id   AF-A0A7C2YIY1-F1
#
_cell.length_a   1.000
_cell.length_b   1.000
_cell.length_c   1.000
_cell.angle_alpha   90.00
_cell.angle_beta   90.00
_cell.angle_gamma   90.00
#
_symmetry.space_group_name_H-M   'P 1'
#
loop_
_entity.id
_entity.type
_entity.pdbx_description
1 polymer ?
#
loop_
_entity_poly.entity_id
_entity_poly.type
_entity_poly.pdbx_seq_one_letter_code
_entity_poly.pdbx_strand_id
1 'polypeptide(L)'
;MKFSGPFQWRLFRAKLDPVVGGEEAGERSVLVVSHEAVNGALPIVTVLPLTTLKPGRHIYPSEVLLKASDPHDLEGPPRAILWGDRG
;
A
#
# COMPACT_ATOMS: atom_id res chain seq x y z
N MET A 1 -3.10 19.00 -0.85
CA MET A 1 -2.28 18.48 0.27
C MET A 1 -0.82 18.67 -0.15
N LYS A 2 -0.02 19.46 0.58
CA LYS A 2 1.42 19.62 0.29
C LYS A 2 2.19 18.70 1.23
N PHE A 3 2.77 17.63 0.71
CA PHE A 3 3.67 16.78 1.47
C PHE A 3 5.08 17.34 1.36
N SER A 4 5.78 17.51 2.48
CA SER A 4 7.22 17.78 2.49
C SER A 4 7.97 16.45 2.54
N GLY A 5 8.72 16.11 1.49
CA GLY A 5 9.51 14.88 1.39
C GLY A 5 9.09 13.97 0.23
N PRO A 6 9.95 13.02 -0.18
CA PRO A 6 9.70 12.15 -1.32
C PRO A 6 8.48 11.26 -1.08
N PHE A 7 7.71 10.94 -2.11
CA PHE A 7 6.52 10.09 -2.00
C PHE A 7 6.88 8.62 -2.06
N GLN A 8 7.90 8.26 -2.82
CA GLN A 8 8.34 6.86 -2.96
C GLN A 8 8.60 6.23 -1.58
N TRP A 9 8.06 5.03 -1.38
CA TRP A 9 8.12 4.26 -0.12
C TRP A 9 7.32 4.83 1.06
N ARG A 10 6.49 5.85 0.84
CA ARG A 10 5.57 6.36 1.87
C ARG A 10 4.18 5.76 1.74
N LEU A 11 3.52 5.70 2.89
CA LEU A 11 2.15 5.24 3.02
C LEU A 11 1.16 6.40 2.95
N PHE A 12 0.05 6.16 2.25
CA PHE A 12 -1.06 7.10 2.13
C PHE A 12 -2.38 6.35 2.29
N ARG A 13 -3.46 7.07 2.65
CA ARG A 13 -4.82 6.55 2.45
C ARG A 13 -5.31 6.93 1.05
N ALA A 14 -5.86 5.96 0.34
CA ALA A 14 -6.45 6.15 -0.97
C ALA A 14 -7.83 5.48 -1.06
N LYS A 15 -8.74 6.08 -1.84
CA LYS A 15 -10.02 5.48 -2.23
C LYS A 15 -9.81 4.73 -3.54
N LEU A 16 -10.05 3.43 -3.55
CA LEU A 16 -9.81 2.56 -4.71
C LEU A 16 -11.08 2.20 -5.48
N ASP A 17 -12.26 2.54 -4.96
CA ASP A 17 -13.52 2.31 -5.67
C ASP A 17 -13.73 3.32 -6.81
N PRO A 18 -14.45 2.93 -7.89
CA PRO A 18 -15.02 1.60 -8.12
C PRO A 18 -13.96 0.58 -8.57
N VAL A 19 -14.22 -0.69 -8.26
CA VAL A 19 -13.36 -1.81 -8.66
C VAL A 19 -14.10 -2.86 -9.48
N VAL A 20 -13.37 -3.66 -10.24
CA VAL A 20 -13.89 -4.77 -11.04
C VAL A 20 -13.19 -6.08 -10.67
N GLY A 21 -13.97 -7.12 -10.37
CA GLY A 21 -13.44 -8.46 -10.13
C GLY A 21 -12.56 -8.55 -8.87
N GLY A 22 -11.33 -9.05 -9.03
CA GLY A 22 -10.37 -9.29 -7.96
C GLY A 22 -9.50 -8.09 -7.57
N GLU A 23 -9.85 -6.89 -8.02
CA GLU A 23 -9.19 -5.65 -7.61
C GLU A 23 -9.41 -5.34 -6.13
N GLU A 24 -8.46 -4.63 -5.51
CA GLU A 24 -8.56 -4.23 -4.10
C GLU A 24 -9.44 -2.98 -3.93
N ALA A 25 -10.50 -3.10 -3.13
CA ALA A 25 -11.59 -2.11 -3.01
C ALA A 25 -11.49 -1.17 -1.79
N GLY A 26 -12.31 -0.12 -1.73
CA GLY A 26 -12.49 0.68 -0.52
C GLY A 26 -11.41 1.74 -0.25
N GLU A 27 -11.54 2.42 0.89
CA GLU A 27 -10.54 3.36 1.39
C GLU A 27 -9.53 2.65 2.30
N ARG A 28 -8.26 2.59 1.89
CA ARG A 28 -7.23 1.83 2.60
C ARG A 28 -5.83 2.44 2.46
N SER A 29 -4.93 1.95 3.29
CA SER A 29 -3.52 2.31 3.21
C SER A 29 -2.89 1.73 1.93
N VAL A 30 -2.06 2.51 1.27
CA VAL A 30 -1.34 2.15 0.05
C VAL A 30 0.12 2.61 0.13
N LEU A 31 1.05 1.86 -0.47
CA LEU A 31 2.47 2.18 -0.55
C LEU A 31 2.81 2.73 -1.95
N VAL A 32 3.39 3.92 -2.04
CA VAL A 32 3.88 4.45 -3.33
C VAL A 32 5.14 3.73 -3.75
N VAL A 33 5.13 3.13 -4.93
CA VAL A 33 6.28 2.39 -5.50
C VAL A 33 6.87 3.05 -6.74
N SER A 34 6.18 4.02 -7.34
CA SER A 34 6.72 4.81 -8.44
C SER A 34 7.89 5.68 -7.99
N HIS A 35 8.90 5.77 -8.88
CA HIS A 35 10.12 6.53 -8.63
C HIS A 35 9.82 8.03 -8.41
N GLU A 36 10.56 8.67 -7.52
CA GLU A 36 10.29 10.07 -7.16
C GLU A 36 10.35 11.04 -8.34
N ALA A 37 11.27 10.80 -9.29
CA ALA A 37 11.34 11.58 -10.52
C ALA A 37 10.03 11.50 -11.35
N VAL A 38 9.33 10.36 -11.32
CA VAL A 38 8.02 10.20 -11.99
C VAL A 38 6.93 10.92 -11.20
N ASN A 39 6.93 10.79 -9.87
CA ASN A 39 5.97 11.44 -8.97
C ASN A 39 6.02 12.97 -9.07
N GLY A 40 7.20 13.54 -9.34
CA GLY A 40 7.38 14.98 -9.55
C GLY A 40 7.05 15.45 -10.98
N ALA A 41 7.11 14.55 -11.97
CA ALA A 41 6.89 14.89 -13.38
C ALA A 41 5.43 14.70 -13.83
N LEU A 42 4.69 13.78 -13.21
CA LEU A 42 3.33 13.44 -13.59
C LEU A 42 2.37 13.62 -12.41
N PRO A 43 1.09 13.95 -12.65
CA PRO A 43 0.08 14.05 -11.61
C PRO A 43 -0.46 12.68 -11.15
N ILE A 44 0.32 11.60 -11.32
CA ILE A 44 -0.07 10.23 -10.99
C ILE A 44 1.04 9.54 -10.20
N VAL A 45 0.65 8.59 -9.36
CA VAL A 45 1.57 7.71 -8.62
C VAL A 45 1.13 6.26 -8.79
N THR A 46 2.08 5.34 -8.82
CA THR A 46 1.82 3.90 -8.80
C THR A 46 1.89 3.43 -7.36
N VAL A 47 0.84 2.73 -6.92
CA VAL A 47 0.72 2.29 -5.53
C VAL A 47 0.46 0.79 -5.42
N LEU A 48 0.88 0.21 -4.30
CA LEU A 48 0.48 -1.13 -3.87
C LEU A 48 -0.50 -1.02 -2.70
N PRO A 49 -1.73 -1.56 -2.82
CA PRO A 49 -2.68 -1.57 -1.72
C PRO A 49 -2.24 -2.52 -0.61
N LEU A 50 -2.46 -2.10 0.63
CA LEU A 50 -2.22 -2.92 1.82
C LEU A 50 -3.50 -3.62 2.27
N THR A 51 -3.36 -4.86 2.74
CA THR A 51 -4.44 -5.61 3.39
C THR A 51 -3.97 -6.25 4.69
N THR A 52 -4.87 -6.49 5.63
CA THR A 52 -4.53 -7.08 6.94
C THR A 52 -4.27 -8.58 6.82
N LEU A 53 -3.14 -9.06 7.37
CA LEU A 53 -2.86 -10.48 7.53
C LEU A 53 -3.81 -11.11 8.55
N LYS A 54 -4.71 -11.98 8.07
CA LYS A 54 -5.57 -12.81 8.92
C LYS A 54 -4.74 -13.93 9.57
N PRO A 55 -5.06 -14.35 10.81
CA PRO A 55 -4.40 -15.48 11.45
C PRO A 55 -4.41 -16.73 10.57
N GLY A 56 -3.26 -17.41 10.45
CA GLY A 56 -3.14 -18.65 9.69
C GLY A 56 -3.09 -18.51 8.16
N ARG A 57 -3.12 -17.28 7.62
CA ARG A 57 -2.98 -17.05 6.18
C ARG A 57 -1.53 -17.26 5.72
N HIS A 58 -1.38 -17.93 4.58
CA HIS A 58 -0.11 -18.08 3.88
C HIS A 58 0.30 -16.75 3.22
N ILE A 59 1.58 -16.41 3.32
CA ILE A 59 2.17 -15.26 2.62
C ILE A 59 2.80 -15.77 1.34
N TYR A 60 2.33 -15.33 0.18
CA TYR A 60 2.84 -15.77 -1.12
C TYR A 60 4.20 -15.11 -1.45
N PRO A 61 5.00 -15.67 -2.38
CA PRO A 61 6.28 -15.08 -2.76
C PRO A 61 6.19 -13.66 -3.34
N SER A 62 5.05 -13.29 -3.92
CA SER A 62 4.76 -11.93 -4.39
C SER A 62 4.36 -10.97 -3.26
N GLU A 63 4.18 -11.49 -2.05
CA GLU A 63 3.70 -10.77 -0.89
C GLU A 63 4.82 -10.51 0.12
N VAL A 64 4.72 -9.37 0.79
CA VAL A 64 5.61 -9.02 1.90
C VAL A 64 4.76 -8.62 3.09
N LEU A 65 5.14 -9.10 4.28
CA LEU A 65 4.54 -8.71 5.54
C LEU A 65 5.22 -7.46 6.10
N LEU A 66 4.48 -6.36 6.20
CA LEU A 66 4.92 -5.15 6.90
C LEU A 66 4.56 -5.25 8.40
N LYS A 67 5.51 -4.94 9.28
CA LYS A 67 5.40 -4.95 10.75
C LYS A 67 5.39 -3.53 11.31
N ALA A 68 4.89 -3.37 12.54
CA ALA A 68 4.75 -2.09 13.26
C ALA A 68 6.01 -1.31 13.48
N SER A 69 7.09 -2.04 13.61
CA SER A 69 8.41 -1.49 13.78
C SER A 69 9.04 -1.02 12.46
N ASP A 70 8.40 -1.23 11.32
CA ASP A 70 9.01 -0.87 10.04
C ASP A 70 9.08 0.66 9.93
N PRO A 71 10.25 1.23 9.59
CA PRO A 71 10.58 2.65 9.76
C PRO A 71 9.88 3.60 8.76
N HIS A 72 8.77 3.16 8.16
CA HIS A 72 8.01 3.89 7.16
C HIS A 72 6.63 4.29 7.75
N ASP A 73 6.65 5.23 8.70
CA ASP A 73 5.52 5.98 9.26
C ASP A 73 4.20 5.20 9.38
N LEU A 74 4.16 4.25 10.29
CA LEU A 74 2.94 3.54 10.68
C LEU A 74 2.51 3.99 12.07
N GLU A 75 1.58 4.94 12.17
CA GLU A 75 0.83 5.13 13.41
C GLU A 75 -0.14 3.94 13.59
N GLY A 76 0.18 3.02 14.49
CA GLY A 76 -0.64 1.83 14.82
C GLY A 76 -0.08 0.51 14.25
N PRO A 77 -0.60 -0.67 14.67
CA PRO A 77 -0.02 -1.96 14.33
C PRO A 77 -0.29 -2.35 12.85
N PRO A 78 0.73 -2.40 11.98
CA PRO A 78 0.70 -2.96 10.65
C PRO A 78 0.95 -4.46 10.72
N ARG A 79 0.09 -5.16 10.01
CA ARG A 79 0.34 -6.50 9.52
C ARG A 79 -0.16 -6.51 8.10
N ALA A 80 0.56 -5.81 7.22
CA ALA A 80 0.10 -5.61 5.86
C ALA A 80 0.70 -6.63 4.92
N ILE A 81 -0.11 -7.20 4.03
CA ILE A 81 0.32 -8.05 2.93
C ILE A 81 0.23 -7.23 1.64
N LEU A 82 1.30 -7.25 0.86
CA LEU A 82 1.35 -6.64 -0.47
C LEU A 82 0.89 -7.66 -1.52
N TRP A 83 -0.35 -7.56 -2.00
CA TRP A 83 -0.94 -8.30 -3.14
C TRP A 83 -1.34 -9.78 -2.93
N GLY A 84 -2.64 -10.01 -2.73
CA GLY A 84 -3.29 -11.29 -3.05
C GLY A 84 -4.31 -11.81 -2.02
N ASP A 85 -5.51 -11.24 -1.92
CA ASP A 85 -6.64 -11.99 -1.33
C ASP A 85 -7.89 -11.83 -2.18
N ARG A 86 -8.40 -12.93 -2.73
CA ARG A 86 -9.42 -13.72 -2.04
C ARG A 86 -9.73 -15.00 -2.82
N GLY A 87 -9.63 -16.13 -2.13
CA GLY A 87 -10.22 -17.41 -2.53
C GLY A 87 -9.33 -18.26 -3.42
#